data_AF-A0A3D3LCG7-F1
#
_entry.id   AF-A0A3D3LCG7-F1
#
_cell.length_a   1.000
_cell.length_b   1.000
_cell.length_c   1.000
_cell.angle_alpha   90.00
_cell.angle_beta   90.00
_cell.angle_gamma   90.00
#
_symmetry.space_group_name_H-M   'P 1'
#
loop_
_entity.id
_entity.type
_entity.pdbx_description
1 polymer ?
#
loop_
_entity_poly.entity_id
_entity_poly.type
_entity_poly.pdbx_seq_one_letter_code
_entity_poly.pdbx_strand_id
1 'polypeptide(L)'
;MRLGLALLATSAAAAAPFRPEAGKFPPLEKAHTYRGELVFVDHANRRGSLRVAGVGQFRRNDPHPFAMLPYGMVRYHGAPADLRDIPLGTMLHVRAFLPPDPKTSAVPVLPVNNREKTQAGNLGTAPAENHVLLLQDEPSYCQREGLVWKLKELKIKNRE
;
A
#
# COMPACT_ATOMS: atom_id res chain seq x y z
N MET A 1 -47.06 -16.70 -28.13
CA MET A 1 -46.70 -15.90 -26.94
C MET A 1 -45.17 -15.88 -26.85
N ARG A 2 -44.51 -14.78 -27.25
CA ARG A 2 -43.03 -14.69 -27.29
C ARG A 2 -42.55 -14.09 -25.97
N LEU A 3 -41.86 -14.89 -25.15
CA LEU A 3 -41.22 -14.43 -23.91
C LEU A 3 -39.87 -13.79 -24.28
N GLY A 4 -39.74 -12.48 -24.13
CA GLY A 4 -38.49 -11.75 -24.31
C GLY A 4 -37.64 -11.82 -23.04
N LEU A 5 -36.42 -12.33 -23.15
CA LEU A 5 -35.43 -12.35 -22.08
C LEU A 5 -34.73 -10.99 -22.03
N ALA A 6 -34.99 -10.19 -20.99
CA ALA A 6 -34.30 -8.93 -20.75
C ALA A 6 -33.03 -9.17 -19.92
N LEU A 7 -31.86 -8.87 -20.50
CA LEU A 7 -30.58 -8.88 -19.80
C LEU A 7 -30.45 -7.56 -19.02
N LEU A 8 -30.50 -7.62 -17.69
CA LEU A 8 -30.21 -6.48 -16.82
C LEU A 8 -28.69 -6.31 -16.72
N ALA A 9 -28.14 -5.32 -17.42
CA ALA A 9 -26.77 -4.86 -17.22
C ALA A 9 -26.69 -4.00 -15.96
N THR A 10 -26.13 -4.52 -14.87
CA THR A 10 -25.77 -3.71 -13.70
C THR A 10 -24.55 -2.85 -14.03
N SER A 11 -24.74 -1.55 -14.18
CA SER A 11 -23.64 -0.59 -14.20
C SER A 11 -23.00 -0.52 -12.81
N ALA A 12 -21.71 -0.88 -12.68
CA ALA A 12 -20.95 -0.61 -11.48
C ALA A 12 -20.79 0.91 -11.33
N ALA A 13 -21.57 1.53 -10.45
CA ALA A 13 -21.37 2.92 -10.07
C ALA A 13 -19.96 3.05 -9.47
N ALA A 14 -19.17 3.99 -9.99
CA ALA A 14 -17.87 4.31 -9.43
C ALA A 14 -18.06 4.70 -7.95
N ALA A 15 -17.65 3.82 -7.04
CA ALA A 15 -17.81 4.03 -5.62
C ALA A 15 -17.08 5.33 -5.22
N ALA A 16 -17.78 6.18 -4.46
CA ALA A 16 -17.19 7.42 -3.95
C ALA A 16 -15.89 7.12 -3.17
N PRO A 17 -14.87 8.00 -3.26
CA PRO A 17 -13.61 7.80 -2.58
C PRO A 17 -13.81 7.65 -1.07
N PHE A 18 -13.32 6.56 -0.50
CA PHE A 18 -13.50 6.24 0.90
C PHE A 18 -12.45 6.92 1.78
N ARG A 19 -12.92 7.55 2.86
CA ARG A 19 -12.08 8.11 3.92
C ARG A 19 -12.44 7.43 5.25
N PRO A 20 -11.45 7.08 6.08
CA PRO A 20 -11.70 6.50 7.39
C PRO A 20 -12.28 7.56 8.33
N GLU A 21 -13.24 7.16 9.16
CA GLU A 21 -13.83 8.00 10.20
C GLU A 21 -13.03 7.88 11.50
N ALA A 22 -12.82 8.99 12.21
CA ALA A 22 -12.17 8.98 13.51
C ALA A 22 -12.97 8.12 14.51
N GLY A 23 -12.28 7.26 15.26
CA GLY A 23 -12.90 6.37 16.25
C GLY A 23 -13.57 5.11 15.69
N LYS A 24 -13.63 4.92 14.37
CA LYS A 24 -14.11 3.66 13.76
C LYS A 24 -12.97 2.95 13.03
N PHE A 25 -12.98 1.62 13.11
CA PHE A 25 -12.04 0.82 12.34
C PHE A 25 -12.51 0.72 10.88
N PRO A 26 -11.70 1.17 9.91
CA PRO A 26 -12.10 1.15 8.50
C PRO A 26 -12.04 -0.28 7.95
N PRO A 27 -12.95 -0.65 7.03
CA PRO A 27 -12.90 -1.96 6.38
C PRO A 27 -11.61 -2.13 5.56
N LEU A 28 -10.91 -3.25 5.75
CA LEU A 28 -9.65 -3.54 5.04
C LEU A 28 -9.82 -3.59 3.52
N GLU A 29 -10.97 -4.01 3.02
CA GLU A 29 -11.30 -4.11 1.59
C GLU A 29 -11.28 -2.76 0.87
N LYS A 30 -11.51 -1.67 1.61
CA LYS A 30 -11.49 -0.31 1.06
C LYS A 30 -10.09 0.30 1.05
N ALA A 31 -9.10 -0.37 1.63
CA ALA A 31 -7.73 0.11 1.65
C ALA A 31 -7.08 -0.11 0.28
N HIS A 32 -6.41 0.91 -0.22
CA HIS A 32 -5.56 0.76 -1.39
C HIS A 32 -4.29 0.01 -0.99
N THR A 33 -3.93 -0.99 -1.81
CA THR A 33 -2.75 -1.84 -1.57
C THR A 33 -1.68 -1.53 -2.61
N TYR A 34 -0.46 -1.27 -2.14
CA TYR A 34 0.71 -1.07 -2.99
C TYR A 34 1.98 -1.52 -2.25
N ARG A 35 3.10 -1.53 -2.97
CA ARG A 35 4.41 -1.94 -2.45
C ARG A 35 5.42 -0.82 -2.65
N GLY A 36 6.36 -0.65 -1.73
CA GLY A 36 7.42 0.34 -1.87
C GLY A 36 8.62 0.08 -0.97
N GLU A 37 9.75 0.67 -1.34
CA GLU A 37 10.99 0.66 -0.56
C GLU A 37 10.91 1.72 0.53
N LEU A 38 11.23 1.38 1.77
CA LEU A 38 11.34 2.34 2.88
C LEU A 38 12.58 3.21 2.76
N VAL A 39 12.42 4.53 2.66
CA VAL A 39 13.55 5.44 2.39
C VAL A 39 13.74 6.52 3.43
N PHE A 40 12.74 6.74 4.27
CA PHE A 40 12.80 7.67 5.39
C PHE A 40 11.88 7.18 6.51
N VAL A 41 12.29 7.38 7.76
CA VAL A 41 11.53 7.02 8.96
C VAL A 41 11.59 8.16 9.96
N ASP A 42 10.41 8.56 10.45
CA ASP A 42 10.21 9.36 11.64
C ASP A 42 9.29 8.56 12.58
N HIS A 43 9.92 7.71 13.40
CA HIS A 43 9.20 6.79 14.26
C HIS A 43 8.41 7.51 15.36
N ALA A 44 8.89 8.69 15.82
CA ALA A 44 8.25 9.46 16.87
C ALA A 44 6.87 9.97 16.42
N ASN A 45 6.78 10.49 15.19
CA ASN A 45 5.52 10.95 14.61
C ASN A 45 4.74 9.85 13.87
N ARG A 46 5.24 8.60 13.88
CA ARG A 46 4.75 7.47 13.08
C ARG A 46 4.59 7.82 11.59
N ARG A 47 5.62 8.46 11.03
CA ARG A 47 5.69 8.86 9.62
C ARG A 47 6.88 8.21 8.94
N GLY A 48 6.85 8.20 7.61
CA GLY A 48 7.99 7.79 6.81
C GLY A 48 7.78 8.19 5.37
N SER A 49 8.69 7.75 4.51
CA SER A 49 8.52 7.86 3.07
C SER A 49 8.82 6.53 2.41
N LEU A 50 8.02 6.19 1.40
CA LEU A 50 8.21 5.01 0.57
C LEU A 50 8.52 5.43 -0.86
N ARG A 51 9.49 4.80 -1.51
CA ARG A 51 9.56 4.80 -2.97
C ARG A 51 8.63 3.72 -3.48
N VAL A 52 7.47 4.13 -3.98
CA VAL A 52 6.47 3.19 -4.51
C VAL A 52 7.05 2.47 -5.73
N ALA A 53 6.83 1.15 -5.77
CA ALA A 53 7.31 0.30 -6.84
C ALA A 53 6.70 0.71 -8.19
N GLY A 54 7.54 0.81 -9.23
CA GLY A 54 7.12 1.03 -10.62
C GLY A 54 7.93 0.16 -11.57
N VAL A 55 7.43 -0.09 -12.77
CA VAL A 55 8.09 -0.91 -13.79
C VAL A 55 9.37 -0.20 -14.25
N GLY A 56 10.52 -0.88 -14.16
CA GLY A 56 11.79 -0.39 -14.69
C GLY A 56 12.41 0.84 -13.99
N GLN A 57 11.86 1.29 -12.85
CA GLN A 57 12.31 2.50 -12.13
C GLN A 57 12.82 2.21 -10.71
N PHE A 58 13.77 1.28 -10.54
CA PHE A 58 14.45 1.11 -9.26
C PHE A 58 15.29 2.37 -8.96
N ARG A 59 15.04 3.04 -7.82
CA ARG A 59 15.71 4.28 -7.33
C ARG A 59 15.40 5.60 -8.06
N ARG A 60 14.52 5.62 -9.06
CA ARG A 60 14.21 6.84 -9.84
C ARG A 60 12.88 7.52 -9.47
N ASN A 61 12.02 6.83 -8.72
CA ASN A 61 10.79 7.43 -8.22
C ASN A 61 11.09 8.31 -7.00
N ASP A 62 10.37 9.42 -6.90
CA ASP A 62 10.43 10.28 -5.74
C ASP A 62 9.95 9.53 -4.48
N PRO A 63 10.51 9.81 -3.29
CA PRO A 63 9.94 9.35 -2.04
C PRO A 63 8.52 9.90 -1.81
N HIS A 64 7.57 9.03 -1.52
CA HIS A 64 6.19 9.38 -1.17
C HIS A 64 6.01 9.34 0.34
N PRO A 65 5.75 10.49 0.99
CA PRO A 65 5.50 10.55 2.42
C PRO A 65 4.22 9.82 2.79
N PHE A 66 4.25 9.11 3.91
CA PHE A 66 3.10 8.46 4.52
C PHE A 66 3.03 8.77 6.02
N ALA A 67 1.82 8.71 6.56
CA ALA A 67 1.56 8.77 7.99
C ALA A 67 0.80 7.51 8.41
N MET A 68 1.17 6.90 9.53
CA MET A 68 0.37 5.81 10.08
C MET A 68 -0.92 6.37 10.67
N LEU A 69 -2.03 5.66 10.47
CA LEU A 69 -3.24 5.89 11.26
C LEU A 69 -2.94 5.62 12.75
N PRO A 70 -3.67 6.25 13.70
CA PRO A 70 -3.44 6.04 15.13
C PRO A 70 -3.48 4.56 15.57
N TYR A 71 -4.34 3.77 14.93
CA TYR A 71 -4.49 2.32 15.11
C TYR A 71 -3.77 1.49 14.03
N GLY A 72 -2.88 2.14 13.27
CA GLY A 72 -2.11 1.49 12.21
C GLY A 72 -1.04 0.57 12.75
N MET A 73 -0.92 -0.62 12.18
CA MET A 73 0.03 -1.66 12.63
C MET A 73 1.22 -1.78 11.68
N VAL A 74 2.38 -2.07 12.27
CA VAL A 74 3.60 -2.40 11.53
C VAL A 74 3.97 -3.85 11.88
N ARG A 75 4.34 -4.64 10.87
CA ARG A 75 4.85 -6.00 11.08
C ARG A 75 6.19 -6.19 10.38
N TYR A 76 7.10 -6.84 11.07
CA TYR A 76 8.42 -7.17 10.56
C TYR A 76 8.80 -8.56 11.05
N HIS A 77 9.30 -9.41 10.17
CA HIS A 77 9.70 -10.78 10.48
C HIS A 77 8.60 -11.62 11.16
N GLY A 78 7.35 -11.45 10.72
CA GLY A 78 6.18 -12.18 11.23
C GLY A 78 5.62 -11.64 12.55
N ALA A 79 6.29 -10.70 13.20
CA ALA A 79 5.91 -10.15 14.50
C ALA A 79 5.41 -8.69 14.40
N PRO A 80 4.62 -8.20 15.37
CA PRO A 80 4.39 -6.77 15.54
C PRO A 80 5.73 -6.03 15.75
N ALA A 81 5.88 -4.88 15.11
CA ALA A 81 7.08 -4.06 15.15
C ALA A 81 6.72 -2.57 15.20
N ASP A 82 7.71 -1.70 15.39
CA ASP A 82 7.59 -0.27 15.18
C ASP A 82 8.41 0.20 13.96
N LEU A 83 8.18 1.42 13.48
CA LEU A 83 8.86 1.93 12.28
C LEU A 83 10.39 1.99 12.43
N ARG A 84 10.89 2.22 13.65
CA ARG A 84 12.33 2.25 13.94
C ARG A 84 13.01 0.88 13.79
N ASP A 85 12.24 -0.20 13.89
CA ASP A 85 12.76 -1.56 13.84
C ASP A 85 12.94 -2.03 12.39
N ILE A 86 12.37 -1.30 11.42
CA ILE A 86 12.48 -1.63 9.99
C ILE A 86 13.70 -0.93 9.39
N PRO A 87 14.67 -1.68 8.83
CA PRO A 87 15.79 -1.08 8.12
C PRO A 87 15.33 -0.28 6.89
N LEU A 88 15.97 0.86 6.64
CA LEU A 88 15.84 1.55 5.36
C LEU A 88 16.26 0.63 4.21
N GLY A 89 15.60 0.75 3.07
CA GLY A 89 15.74 -0.15 1.93
C GLY A 89 14.82 -1.38 1.99
N THR A 90 14.13 -1.61 3.11
CA THR A 90 13.19 -2.74 3.21
C THR A 90 12.00 -2.52 2.28
N MET A 91 11.67 -3.56 1.51
CA MET A 91 10.49 -3.55 0.66
C MET A 91 9.25 -3.93 1.49
N LEU A 92 8.27 -3.02 1.54
CA LEU A 92 7.10 -3.14 2.38
C LEU A 92 5.81 -3.17 1.53
N HIS A 93 4.88 -4.01 1.98
CA HIS A 93 3.49 -4.03 1.56
C HIS A 93 2.68 -3.07 2.41
N VAL A 94 1.91 -2.21 1.74
CA VAL A 94 1.15 -1.13 2.35
C VAL A 94 -0.32 -1.37 2.12
N ARG A 95 -1.13 -1.21 3.16
CA ARG A 95 -2.57 -0.93 3.03
C ARG A 95 -2.84 0.45 3.59
N ALA A 96 -3.31 1.35 2.74
CA ALA A 96 -3.51 2.74 3.08
C ALA A 96 -4.87 3.27 2.62
N PHE A 97 -5.28 4.36 3.23
CA PHE A 97 -6.47 5.11 2.89
C PHE A 97 -6.12 6.54 2.51
N LEU A 98 -7.10 7.22 1.93
CA LEU A 98 -7.08 8.68 1.83
C LEU A 98 -7.02 9.31 3.24
N PRO A 99 -6.53 10.56 3.36
CA PRO A 99 -6.50 11.27 4.63
C PRO A 99 -7.89 11.28 5.28
N PRO A 100 -8.02 10.97 6.59
CA PRO A 100 -9.29 11.07 7.32
C PRO A 100 -9.89 12.47 7.17
N ASP A 101 -9.08 13.50 7.41
CA ASP A 101 -9.39 14.90 7.15
C ASP A 101 -8.27 15.53 6.30
N PRO A 102 -8.56 16.00 5.07
CA PRO A 102 -7.58 16.67 4.22
C PRO A 102 -6.95 17.93 4.83
N LYS A 103 -7.68 18.67 5.67
CA LYS A 103 -7.22 19.97 6.19
C LYS A 103 -6.16 19.82 7.27
N THR A 104 -6.24 18.74 8.04
CA THR A 104 -5.36 18.45 9.19
C THR A 104 -4.34 17.35 8.88
N SER A 105 -4.19 17.00 7.60
CA SER A 105 -3.31 15.92 7.16
C SER A 105 -1.85 16.19 7.56
N ALA A 106 -1.23 15.17 8.15
CA ALA A 106 0.18 15.14 8.55
C ALA A 106 1.16 15.09 7.37
N VAL A 107 0.67 14.68 6.21
CA VAL A 107 1.44 14.47 4.96
C VAL A 107 0.74 15.16 3.80
N PRO A 108 1.45 15.44 2.68
CA PRO A 108 0.85 16.11 1.53
C PRO A 108 -0.39 15.39 1.00
N VAL A 109 -1.46 16.13 0.73
CA VAL A 109 -2.70 15.58 0.18
C VAL A 109 -2.63 15.60 -1.34
N LEU A 110 -2.68 14.42 -1.95
CA LEU A 110 -2.67 14.28 -3.41
C LEU A 110 -4.11 14.18 -3.96
N PRO A 111 -4.34 14.53 -5.24
CA PRO A 111 -5.63 14.33 -5.89
C PRO A 111 -6.08 12.87 -5.84
N VAL A 112 -7.37 12.58 -5.64
CA VAL A 112 -7.86 11.20 -5.50
C VAL A 112 -7.49 10.31 -6.70
N ASN A 113 -7.48 10.86 -7.90
CA ASN A 113 -7.10 10.15 -9.13
C ASN A 113 -5.58 10.00 -9.33
N ASN A 114 -4.74 10.35 -8.36
CA ASN A 114 -3.29 10.35 -8.56
C ASN A 114 -2.71 8.94 -8.78
N ARG A 115 -3.40 7.91 -8.29
CA ARG A 115 -3.08 6.50 -8.59
C ARG A 115 -3.29 6.11 -10.06
N GLU A 116 -4.08 6.87 -10.81
CA GLU A 116 -4.33 6.68 -12.25
C GLU A 116 -3.41 7.54 -13.12
N LYS A 117 -2.51 8.32 -12.50
CA LYS A 117 -1.58 9.17 -13.23
C LYS A 117 -0.23 8.49 -13.39
N THR A 118 0.40 8.79 -14.51
CA THR A 118 1.77 8.41 -14.78
C THR A 118 2.71 9.41 -14.13
N GLN A 119 3.58 8.96 -13.22
CA GLN A 119 4.70 9.74 -12.71
C GLN A 119 6.01 9.04 -13.10
N ALA A 120 6.95 9.80 -13.66
CA ALA A 120 8.23 9.28 -14.13
C ALA A 120 8.09 8.04 -15.05
N GLY A 121 7.10 8.04 -15.95
CA GLY A 121 6.87 6.94 -16.90
C GLY A 121 6.17 5.71 -16.33
N ASN A 122 5.77 5.71 -15.05
CA ASN A 122 5.01 4.62 -14.44
C ASN A 122 3.66 5.07 -13.91
N LEU A 123 2.65 4.24 -14.16
CA LEU A 123 1.30 4.41 -13.64
C LEU A 123 1.26 4.10 -12.14
N GLY A 124 0.63 4.96 -11.35
CA GLY A 124 0.27 4.65 -9.96
C GLY A 124 1.42 4.63 -8.96
N THR A 125 2.55 5.22 -9.29
CA THR A 125 3.69 5.37 -8.36
C THR A 125 3.50 6.47 -7.31
N ALA A 126 2.35 7.16 -7.33
CA ALA A 126 2.01 8.21 -6.36
C ALA A 126 0.55 8.09 -5.88
N PRO A 127 0.21 7.03 -5.15
CA PRO A 127 -1.13 6.86 -4.62
C PRO A 127 -1.50 8.04 -3.70
N ALA A 128 -2.76 8.47 -3.75
CA ALA A 128 -3.26 9.50 -2.83
C ALA A 128 -3.51 8.93 -1.43
N GLU A 129 -3.59 7.61 -1.34
CA GLU A 129 -3.75 6.83 -0.14
C GLU A 129 -2.41 6.70 0.60
N ASN A 130 -2.10 7.74 1.39
CA ASN A 130 -0.86 7.84 2.17
C ASN A 130 -1.09 7.75 3.69
N HIS A 131 -2.32 7.46 4.14
CA HIS A 131 -2.62 7.18 5.55
C HIS A 131 -2.68 5.67 5.79
N VAL A 132 -1.59 5.14 6.32
CA VAL A 132 -1.30 3.71 6.38
C VAL A 132 -2.00 3.06 7.56
N LEU A 133 -2.82 2.05 7.27
CA LEU A 133 -3.39 1.16 8.27
C LEU A 133 -2.42 0.03 8.60
N LEU A 134 -1.71 -0.49 7.60
CA LEU A 134 -0.92 -1.69 7.77
C LEU A 134 0.33 -1.64 6.88
N LEU A 135 1.49 -1.82 7.51
CA LEU A 135 2.80 -1.81 6.87
C LEU A 135 3.56 -3.09 7.23
N GLN A 136 4.02 -3.85 6.23
CA GLN A 136 4.52 -5.21 6.47
C GLN A 136 5.64 -5.60 5.51
N ASP A 137 6.64 -6.34 6.00
CA ASP A 137 7.63 -6.98 5.13
C ASP A 137 7.02 -8.18 4.36
N GLU A 138 7.76 -8.67 3.37
CA GLU A 138 7.33 -9.79 2.51
C GLU A 138 6.96 -11.05 3.33
N PRO A 139 7.79 -11.53 4.29
CA PRO A 139 7.42 -12.68 5.11
C PRO A 139 6.14 -12.47 5.92
N SER A 140 5.97 -11.31 6.57
CA SER A 140 4.74 -11.01 7.32
C SER A 140 3.52 -10.93 6.41
N TYR A 141 3.70 -10.38 5.21
CA TYR A 141 2.65 -10.31 4.21
C TYR A 141 2.20 -11.72 3.78
N CYS A 142 3.15 -12.57 3.38
CA CYS A 142 2.86 -13.94 2.97
C CYS A 142 2.18 -14.73 4.09
N GLN A 143 2.67 -14.62 5.33
CA GLN A 143 2.08 -15.30 6.48
C GLN A 143 0.61 -14.90 6.70
N ARG A 144 0.29 -13.60 6.62
CA ARG A 144 -1.09 -13.09 6.82
C ARG A 144 -2.03 -13.54 5.70
N GLU A 145 -1.55 -13.55 4.46
CA GLU A 145 -2.34 -13.93 3.29
C GLU A 145 -2.36 -15.45 3.05
N GLY A 146 -1.74 -16.25 3.93
CA GLY A 146 -1.66 -17.70 3.78
C GLY A 146 -0.82 -18.15 2.57
N LEU A 147 0.08 -17.30 2.09
CA LEU A 147 0.96 -17.58 0.95
C LEU A 147 2.17 -18.37 1.42
N VAL A 148 2.42 -19.50 0.77
CA VAL A 148 3.58 -20.36 1.02
C VAL A 148 4.44 -20.41 -0.22
N TRP A 149 5.75 -20.18 -0.06
CA TRP A 149 6.71 -20.36 -1.14
C TRP A 149 7.07 -21.83 -1.27
N LYS A 150 6.87 -22.39 -2.46
CA LYS A 150 7.35 -23.73 -2.83
C LYS A 150 8.53 -23.57 -3.79
N LEU A 151 9.74 -23.88 -3.31
CA LEU A 151 10.92 -23.96 -4.17
C LEU A 151 10.68 -25.06 -5.22
N LYS A 152 10.72 -24.70 -6.51
CA LYS A 152 10.49 -25.64 -7.60
C LYS A 152 11.76 -26.37 -8.02
N GLU A 153 12.83 -25.62 -8.25
CA GLU A 153 14.12 -26.14 -8.73
C GLU A 153 15.21 -25.17 -8.31
N LEU A 154 16.39 -25.69 -7.95
CA LEU A 154 17.58 -24.91 -7.65
C LEU A 154 18.75 -25.46 -8.45
N LYS A 155 19.30 -24.67 -9.38
CA LYS A 155 20.51 -25.03 -10.13
C LYS A 155 21.72 -24.43 -9.43
N ILE A 156 22.49 -25.27 -8.75
CA ILE A 156 23.73 -24.87 -8.08
C ILE A 156 24.88 -25.08 -9.07
N LYS A 157 25.66 -24.03 -9.35
CA LYS A 157 26.96 -24.16 -10.01
C LYS A 157 28.03 -24.17 -8.93
N ASN A 158 28.74 -25.28 -8.78
CA ASN A 158 29.97 -25.30 -7.98
C ASN A 158 30.95 -24.30 -8.58
N ARG A 159 31.44 -23.38 -7.75
CA ARG A 159 32.69 -22.68 -8.02
C ARG A 159 33.79 -23.57 -7.45
N GLU A 160 34.61 -24.15 -8.32
CA GLU A 160 36.00 -24.42 -7.97
C GLU A 160 36.70 -23.09 -7.65
#